data_AF-A0A7Y0N3E3-F1
#
_entry.id   AF-A0A7Y0N3E3-F1
#
_cell.length_a   1.000
_cell.length_b   1.000
_cell.length_c   1.000
_cell.angle_alpha   90.00
_cell.angle_beta   90.00
_cell.angle_gamma   90.00
#
_symmetry.space_group_name_H-M   'P 1'
#
loop_
_entity.id
_entity.type
_entity.pdbx_description
1 polymer ?
#
loop_
_entity_poly.entity_id
_entity_poly.type
_entity_poly.pdbx_seq_one_letter_code
_entity_poly.pdbx_strand_id
1 'polypeptide(L)'
;FDRKFHAEMPNLTLNIDDFWLQGYKVGKVNVDLQRQDDRLEWKNITFSSGKNRIDMNGWWELTKDRSHSNLTLKMKGDNNTDLMERFGITSGIQQAPFEINANMNWDGAPWSMKTPTLQGNVSTEFGKGVVSEVSGAA
;
A
#
# COMPACT_ATOMS: atom_id res chain seq x y z
N PHE A 1 11.72 1.18 -19.16
CA PHE A 1 10.34 0.78 -18.84
C PHE A 1 9.54 1.98 -18.37
N ASP A 2 9.93 2.61 -17.25
CA ASP A 2 9.20 3.72 -16.61
C ASP A 2 8.72 4.82 -17.55
N ARG A 3 9.60 5.44 -18.35
CA ARG A 3 9.21 6.50 -19.30
C ARG A 3 8.19 6.07 -20.36
N LYS A 4 8.20 4.79 -20.75
CA LYS A 4 7.24 4.22 -21.71
C LYS A 4 5.93 3.84 -21.03
N PHE A 5 5.96 3.46 -19.75
CA PHE A 5 4.75 3.16 -18.98
C PHE A 5 4.01 4.44 -18.56
N HIS A 6 4.73 5.43 -18.02
CA HIS A 6 4.33 6.84 -18.14
C HIS A 6 4.15 7.15 -19.63
N ALA A 7 3.72 8.29 -20.14
CA ALA A 7 3.38 8.44 -21.57
C ALA A 7 2.22 7.51 -22.07
N GLU A 8 2.38 6.18 -22.11
CA GLU A 8 1.38 5.26 -22.68
C GLU A 8 0.23 4.92 -21.71
N MET A 9 0.42 5.05 -20.38
CA MET A 9 -0.65 4.76 -19.44
C MET A 9 -1.83 5.72 -19.65
N PRO A 10 -3.03 5.20 -20.01
CA PRO A 10 -4.22 6.01 -20.19
C PRO A 10 -4.90 6.30 -18.86
N ASN A 11 -5.89 7.18 -18.87
CA ASN A 11 -6.87 7.24 -17.79
C ASN A 11 -7.58 5.90 -17.69
N LEU A 12 -7.73 5.40 -16.46
CA LEU A 12 -8.20 4.05 -16.21
C LEU A 12 -9.07 4.01 -14.97
N THR A 13 -10.27 3.47 -15.12
CA THR A 13 -11.12 3.07 -13.99
C THR A 13 -11.28 1.55 -14.03
N LEU A 14 -10.83 0.87 -12.98
CA LEU A 14 -11.01 -0.57 -12.80
C LEU A 14 -11.90 -0.84 -11.59
N ASN A 15 -12.87 -1.72 -11.76
CA ASN A 15 -13.66 -2.28 -10.67
C ASN A 15 -13.65 -3.81 -10.84
N ILE A 16 -13.12 -4.52 -9.84
CA ILE A 16 -12.95 -5.98 -9.85
C ILE A 16 -13.63 -6.52 -8.60
N ASP A 17 -14.60 -7.41 -8.76
CA ASP A 17 -15.34 -7.97 -7.62
C ASP A 17 -14.58 -9.10 -6.89
N ASP A 18 -13.72 -9.82 -7.59
CA ASP A 18 -12.94 -10.94 -7.02
C ASP A 18 -11.52 -10.99 -7.57
N PHE A 19 -10.61 -10.25 -6.93
CA PHE A 19 -9.20 -10.20 -7.30
C PHE A 19 -8.38 -11.21 -6.49
N TRP A 20 -7.59 -12.01 -7.21
CA TRP A 20 -6.66 -12.97 -6.66
C TRP A 20 -5.24 -12.56 -7.01
N LEU A 21 -4.38 -12.44 -6.01
CA LEU A 21 -2.98 -12.11 -6.18
C LEU A 21 -2.13 -13.22 -5.58
N GLN A 22 -1.40 -13.95 -6.44
CA GLN A 22 -0.51 -15.04 -6.01
C GLN A 22 -1.22 -16.03 -5.05
N GLY A 23 -2.43 -16.47 -5.43
CA GLY A 23 -3.25 -17.41 -4.66
C GLY A 23 -3.98 -16.82 -3.46
N TYR A 24 -3.76 -15.55 -3.12
CA TYR A 24 -4.47 -14.87 -2.03
C TYR A 24 -5.68 -14.10 -2.56
N LYS A 25 -6.83 -14.28 -1.90
CA LYS A 25 -8.05 -13.54 -2.21
C LYS A 25 -7.99 -12.14 -1.60
N VAL A 26 -7.57 -11.18 -2.42
CA VAL A 26 -7.54 -9.75 -2.08
C VAL A 26 -8.96 -9.16 -2.07
N GLY A 27 -9.90 -9.79 -2.76
CA GLY A 27 -11.32 -9.42 -2.75
C GLY A 27 -11.62 -8.31 -3.75
N LYS A 28 -12.43 -7.32 -3.34
CA LYS A 28 -12.85 -6.24 -4.23
C LYS A 28 -11.74 -5.22 -4.41
N VAL A 29 -11.52 -4.80 -5.66
CA VAL A 29 -10.53 -3.79 -6.03
C VAL A 29 -11.19 -2.71 -6.85
N ASN A 30 -11.00 -1.46 -6.45
CA ASN A 30 -11.36 -0.31 -7.26
C ASN A 30 -10.11 0.55 -7.47
N VAL A 31 -9.90 1.03 -8.68
CA VAL A 31 -8.77 1.90 -9.05
C VAL A 31 -9.31 3.01 -9.94
N ASP A 32 -8.99 4.25 -9.61
CA ASP A 32 -9.14 5.41 -10.48
C ASP A 32 -7.76 6.05 -10.68
N LEU A 33 -7.23 5.88 -11.90
CA LEU A 33 -5.98 6.47 -12.35
C LEU A 33 -6.25 7.50 -13.43
N GLN A 34 -5.66 8.69 -13.27
CA GLN A 34 -5.80 9.79 -14.21
C GLN A 34 -4.44 10.41 -14.50
N ARG A 35 -4.23 10.82 -15.74
CA ARG A 35 -3.08 11.62 -16.16
C ARG A 35 -3.38 13.10 -15.95
N GLN A 36 -2.42 13.80 -15.35
CA GLN A 36 -2.39 15.26 -15.21
C GLN A 36 -1.00 15.73 -15.63
N ASP A 37 -0.85 16.19 -16.88
CA ASP A 37 0.45 16.57 -17.45
C ASP A 37 1.53 15.46 -17.29
N ASP A 38 2.61 15.80 -16.58
CA ASP A 38 3.73 14.91 -16.24
C ASP A 38 3.47 14.02 -15.02
N ARG A 39 2.22 13.96 -14.53
CA ARG A 39 1.81 13.11 -13.41
C ARG A 39 0.82 12.03 -13.81
N LEU A 40 1.03 10.84 -13.25
CA LEU A 40 0.00 9.82 -13.09
C LEU A 40 -0.53 9.89 -11.66
N GLU A 41 -1.83 10.13 -11.51
CA GLU A 41 -2.50 10.27 -10.23
C GLU A 41 -3.44 9.08 -9.99
N TRP A 42 -3.20 8.35 -8.91
CA TRP A 42 -4.15 7.38 -8.39
C TRP A 42 -5.04 8.11 -7.38
N LYS A 43 -6.19 8.60 -7.85
CA LYS A 43 -7.12 9.38 -7.03
C LYS A 43 -7.72 8.54 -5.91
N ASN A 44 -8.04 7.29 -6.23
CA ASN A 44 -8.58 6.34 -5.27
C ASN A 44 -8.20 4.93 -5.68
N ILE A 45 -7.57 4.20 -4.77
CA ILE A 45 -7.38 2.76 -4.86
C ILE A 45 -7.95 2.16 -3.58
N THR A 46 -8.90 1.23 -3.72
CA THR A 46 -9.45 0.50 -2.58
C THR A 46 -9.27 -0.99 -2.77
N PHE A 47 -8.77 -1.68 -1.76
CA PHE A 47 -8.83 -3.13 -1.65
C PHE A 47 -9.68 -3.49 -0.45
N SER A 48 -10.56 -4.49 -0.58
CA SER A 48 -11.33 -4.98 0.57
C SER A 48 -11.61 -6.48 0.48
N SER A 49 -11.31 -7.20 1.57
CA SER A 49 -11.58 -8.63 1.72
C SER A 49 -12.09 -8.89 3.14
N GLY A 50 -13.37 -9.27 3.27
CA GLY A 50 -14.01 -9.47 4.56
C GLY A 50 -13.93 -8.21 5.44
N LYS A 51 -13.19 -8.30 6.55
CA LYS A 51 -12.98 -7.21 7.53
C LYS A 51 -11.74 -6.35 7.24
N ASN A 52 -10.94 -6.71 6.24
CA ASN A 52 -9.74 -5.97 5.87
C ASN A 52 -10.08 -4.93 4.79
N ARG A 53 -9.58 -3.71 4.97
CA ARG A 53 -9.71 -2.64 3.99
C ARG A 53 -8.40 -1.87 3.87
N ILE A 54 -8.03 -1.58 2.63
CA ILE A 54 -6.92 -0.72 2.26
C ILE A 54 -7.48 0.39 1.38
N ASP A 55 -7.20 1.63 1.73
CA ASP A 55 -7.46 2.83 0.96
C ASP A 55 -6.12 3.49 0.65
N MET A 56 -5.84 3.73 -0.62
CA MET A 56 -4.61 4.38 -1.08
C MET A 56 -4.94 5.48 -2.06
N ASN A 57 -4.11 6.52 -2.05
CA ASN A 57 -4.04 7.50 -3.12
C ASN A 57 -2.59 7.94 -3.27
N GLY A 58 -2.27 8.54 -4.40
CA GLY A 58 -0.92 8.97 -4.64
C GLY A 58 -0.74 9.48 -6.05
N TRP A 59 0.49 9.85 -6.35
CA TRP A 59 0.86 10.30 -7.67
C TRP A 59 2.32 9.98 -7.94
N TRP A 60 2.63 9.88 -9.22
CA TRP A 60 3.98 9.75 -9.70
C TRP A 60 4.22 10.79 -10.78
N GLU A 61 5.17 11.69 -10.51
CA GLU A 61 5.64 12.71 -11.45
C GLU A 61 6.88 12.18 -12.18
N LEU A 62 6.87 12.27 -13.50
CA LEU A 62 8.01 11.94 -14.34
C LEU A 62 8.26 13.01 -15.40
N THR A 63 9.30 13.81 -15.17
CA THR A 63 9.80 14.81 -16.12
C THR A 63 11.11 14.34 -16.75
N LYS A 64 11.83 15.22 -17.47
CA LYS A 64 13.16 14.91 -18.00
C LYS A 64 14.16 14.62 -16.87
N ASP A 65 14.15 15.42 -15.81
CA ASP A 65 15.19 15.40 -14.78
C ASP A 65 14.72 14.85 -13.43
N ARG A 66 13.41 14.62 -13.28
CA ARG A 66 12.80 14.18 -12.02
C ARG A 66 11.92 12.96 -12.22
N SER A 67 12.02 12.02 -11.30
CA SER A 67 11.04 10.96 -11.07
C SER A 67 10.76 10.94 -9.59
N HIS A 68 9.54 11.24 -9.18
CA HIS A 68 9.20 11.35 -7.76
C HIS A 68 7.78 10.85 -7.51
N SER A 69 7.63 10.04 -6.48
CA SER A 69 6.37 9.39 -6.14
C SER A 69 5.92 9.82 -4.74
N ASN A 70 4.61 9.93 -4.58
CA ASN A 70 3.96 10.11 -3.29
C ASN A 70 2.86 9.06 -3.12
N LEU A 71 2.72 8.57 -1.89
CA LEU A 71 1.72 7.59 -1.51
C LEU A 71 1.14 7.95 -0.14
N THR A 72 -0.18 8.02 -0.07
CA THR A 72 -0.94 7.96 1.17
C THR A 72 -1.63 6.61 1.25
N LEU A 73 -1.50 5.94 2.39
CA LEU A 73 -2.08 4.64 2.69
C LEU A 73 -2.85 4.73 4.00
N LYS A 74 -4.07 4.21 3.99
CA LYS A 74 -4.83 3.88 5.19
C LYS A 74 -5.22 2.42 5.11
N MET A 75 -4.92 1.67 6.14
CA MET A 75 -5.24 0.24 6.19
C MET A 75 -5.83 -0.08 7.55
N LYS A 76 -6.86 -0.91 7.55
CA LYS A 76 -7.47 -1.42 8.78
C LYS A 76 -7.92 -2.86 8.61
N GLY A 77 -7.96 -3.58 9.71
CA GLY A 77 -8.49 -4.93 9.78
C GLY A 77 -8.74 -5.36 11.21
N ASP A 78 -9.54 -6.41 11.38
CA ASP A 78 -9.92 -6.93 12.71
C ASP A 78 -8.90 -7.97 13.25
N ASN A 79 -8.00 -8.45 12.40
CA ASN A 79 -6.96 -9.41 12.76
C ASN A 79 -5.70 -9.16 11.93
N ASN A 80 -4.61 -8.83 12.60
CA ASN A 80 -3.32 -8.57 11.99
C ASN A 80 -2.52 -9.84 11.61
N THR A 81 -2.85 -11.02 12.16
CA THR A 81 -2.05 -12.25 12.01
C THR A 81 -1.89 -12.68 10.54
N ASP A 82 -3.00 -12.86 9.81
CA ASP A 82 -2.98 -13.33 8.42
C ASP A 82 -2.18 -12.41 7.48
N LEU A 83 -2.24 -11.10 7.73
CA LEU A 83 -1.54 -10.10 6.92
C LEU A 83 -0.05 -10.05 7.26
N MET A 84 0.29 -10.04 8.55
CA MET A 84 1.69 -10.00 9.02
C MET A 84 2.47 -11.23 8.54
N GLU A 85 1.88 -12.43 8.65
CA GLU A 85 2.48 -13.68 8.16
C GLU A 85 2.76 -13.63 6.66
N ARG A 86 1.84 -13.08 5.86
CA ARG A 86 2.02 -12.95 4.41
C ARG A 86 3.21 -12.07 4.03
N PHE A 87 3.44 -11.00 4.80
CA PHE A 87 4.56 -10.10 4.57
C PHE A 87 5.83 -10.52 5.31
N GLY A 88 5.84 -11.70 5.95
CA GLY A 88 6.98 -12.23 6.69
C GLY A 88 7.34 -11.38 7.91
N ILE A 89 6.38 -10.64 8.46
CA ILE A 89 6.57 -9.78 9.63
C ILE A 89 6.21 -10.59 10.87
N THR A 90 7.20 -10.81 11.76
CA THR A 90 6.96 -11.37 13.09
C THR A 90 6.44 -10.26 14.00
N SER A 91 5.13 -10.24 14.25
CA SER A 91 4.52 -9.32 15.21
C SER A 91 4.36 -10.00 16.56
N GLY A 92 4.91 -9.40 17.61
CA GLY A 92 4.71 -9.88 18.98
C GLY A 92 3.27 -9.75 19.48
N ILE A 93 2.40 -9.02 18.76
CA ILE A 93 0.96 -8.91 19.03
C ILE A 93 0.20 -9.58 17.89
N GLN A 94 -0.69 -10.52 18.22
CA GLN A 94 -1.52 -11.28 17.28
C GLN A 94 -3.00 -11.12 17.61
N GLN A 95 -3.89 -11.48 16.66
CA GLN A 95 -5.34 -11.43 16.85
C GLN A 95 -5.85 -10.05 17.27
N ALA A 96 -5.13 -8.99 16.89
CA ALA A 96 -5.47 -7.62 17.22
C ALA A 96 -6.11 -6.92 16.02
N PRO A 97 -7.21 -6.18 16.22
CA PRO A 97 -7.60 -5.13 15.29
C PRO A 97 -6.44 -4.17 15.12
N PHE A 98 -6.26 -3.63 13.92
CA PHE A 98 -5.15 -2.73 13.64
C PHE A 98 -5.58 -1.62 12.68
N GLU A 99 -4.95 -0.47 12.83
CA GLU A 99 -5.02 0.63 11.89
C GLU A 99 -3.59 1.10 11.56
N ILE A 100 -3.30 1.27 10.27
CA ILE A 100 -2.03 1.79 9.77
C ILE A 100 -2.34 2.98 8.87
N ASN A 101 -1.75 4.12 9.19
CA ASN A 101 -1.78 5.32 8.38
C ASN A 101 -0.35 5.68 7.98
N ALA A 102 -0.08 5.79 6.68
CA ALA A 102 1.22 6.19 6.16
C ALA A 102 1.08 7.30 5.12
N ASN A 103 2.00 8.26 5.18
CA ASN A 103 2.21 9.23 4.10
C ASN A 103 3.71 9.23 3.79
N MET A 104 4.06 8.88 2.56
CA MET A 104 5.43 8.64 2.14
C MET A 104 5.68 9.28 0.78
N ASN A 105 6.91 9.72 0.56
CA ASN A 105 7.40 10.10 -0.74
C ASN A 105 8.85 9.65 -0.94
N TRP A 106 9.25 9.52 -2.20
CA TRP A 106 10.57 9.05 -2.59
C TRP A 106 10.87 9.42 -4.03
N ASP A 107 12.16 9.40 -4.39
CA ASP A 107 12.59 9.47 -5.78
C ASP A 107 12.51 8.10 -6.45
N GLY A 108 12.05 8.10 -7.71
CA GLY A 108 11.79 6.91 -8.51
C GLY A 108 10.29 6.72 -8.81
N ALA A 109 10.00 5.69 -9.61
CA ALA A 109 8.63 5.26 -9.88
C ALA A 109 8.05 4.47 -8.68
N PRO A 110 6.72 4.26 -8.60
CA PRO A 110 6.12 3.57 -7.47
C PRO A 110 6.62 2.13 -7.25
N TRP A 111 7.02 1.44 -8.31
CA TRP A 111 7.58 0.07 -8.29
C TRP A 111 9.12 0.02 -8.22
N SER A 112 9.80 1.17 -8.32
CA SER A 112 11.26 1.26 -8.35
C SER A 112 11.74 2.38 -7.43
N MET A 113 11.35 2.27 -6.16
CA MET A 113 11.69 3.21 -5.09
C MET A 113 13.20 3.27 -4.85
N LYS A 114 13.78 4.48 -4.84
CA LYS A 114 15.13 4.71 -4.31
C LYS A 114 15.05 4.82 -2.80
N THR A 115 15.21 3.70 -2.11
CA THR A 115 15.06 3.60 -0.65
C THR A 115 15.84 4.66 0.17
N PRO A 116 17.04 5.15 -0.23
CA PRO A 116 17.73 6.21 0.53
C PRO A 116 17.02 7.56 0.52
N THR A 117 16.07 7.77 -0.39
CA THR A 117 15.27 9.00 -0.51
C THR A 117 13.88 8.88 0.12
N LEU A 118 13.54 7.71 0.66
CA LEU A 118 12.25 7.49 1.29
C LEU A 118 12.12 8.35 2.54
N GLN A 119 11.05 9.12 2.61
CA GLN A 119 10.75 9.99 3.73
C GLN A 119 9.23 10.12 3.94
N GLY A 120 8.81 10.33 5.18
CA GLY A 120 7.41 10.39 5.54
C GLY A 120 7.14 10.01 6.98
N ASN A 121 5.88 9.71 7.27
CA ASN A 121 5.42 9.29 8.58
C ASN A 121 4.56 8.04 8.47
N VAL A 122 4.69 7.16 9.46
CA VAL A 122 3.86 5.98 9.64
C VAL A 122 3.31 6.02 11.06
N SER A 123 2.02 5.82 11.20
CA SER A 123 1.31 5.67 12.47
C SER A 123 0.60 4.34 12.44
N THR A 124 0.76 3.58 13.51
CA THR A 124 0.16 2.26 13.67
C THR A 124 -0.50 2.17 15.03
N GLU A 125 -1.73 1.68 15.07
CA GLU A 125 -2.47 1.37 16.28
C GLU A 125 -2.86 -0.11 16.27
N PHE A 126 -2.67 -0.78 17.41
CA PHE A 126 -3.13 -2.14 17.62
C PHE A 126 -4.10 -2.15 18.79
N GLY A 127 -5.26 -2.78 18.57
CA GLY A 127 -6.23 -3.05 19.61
C GLY A 127 -5.81 -4.20 20.51
N LYS A 128 -6.78 -4.70 21.29
CA LYS A 128 -6.56 -5.85 22.16
C LYS A 128 -6.24 -7.09 21.33
N GLY A 129 -5.13 -7.74 21.64
CA GLY A 129 -4.68 -8.98 21.03
C GLY A 129 -3.91 -9.84 22.03
N VAL A 130 -3.31 -10.91 21.54
CA VAL A 130 -2.47 -11.83 22.31
C VAL A 130 -1.01 -11.50 22.06
N VAL A 131 -0.22 -11.41 23.12
CA VAL A 131 1.24 -11.32 22.97
C VAL A 131 1.81 -12.72 22.83
N SER A 132 2.40 -13.02 21.67
CA SER A 132 3.08 -14.28 21.40
C SER A 132 4.54 -13.97 21.07
N GLU A 133 5.49 -14.68 21.69
CA GLU A 133 6.91 -14.33 21.82
C GLU A 133 7.23 -13.36 22.98
N VAL A 134 7.04 -13.85 24.21
CA VAL A 134 7.99 -13.52 25.28
C VAL A 134 9.19 -14.43 25.12
N SER A 135 10.18 -14.03 24.34
CA SER A 135 11.51 -14.63 24.44
C SER A 135 12.03 -14.32 25.84
N GLY A 136 11.82 -15.26 26.77
CA GLY A 136 12.49 -15.23 28.06
C GLY A 136 13.99 -15.16 27.79
N ALA A 137 14.65 -14.15 28.36
CA ALA A 137 16.10 -14.13 28.42
C ALA A 137 16.57 -15.44 29.05
N ALA A 138 17.41 -16.18 28.33
CA ALA A 138 18.23 -17.25 28.88
C ALA A 138 19.66 -16.71 29.04
#